data_AF-A0A1J3DPF7-F1
#
_entry.id   AF-A0A1J3DPF7-F1
#
_cell.length_a   1.000
_cell.length_b   1.000
_cell.length_c   1.000
_cell.angle_alpha   90.00
_cell.angle_beta   90.00
_cell.angle_gamma   90.00
#
_symmetry.space_group_name_H-M   'P 1'
#
loop_
_entity.id
_entity.type
_entity.pdbx_description
1 polymer ?
#
loop_
_entity_poly.entity_id
_entity_poly.type
_entity_poly.pdbx_seq_one_letter_code
_entity_poly.pdbx_strand_id
1 'polypeptide(L)'
;NGDLKQHLSGKRGGFVLSWENRLRIAVDSALGLEYLHTGCIPPIVHRDIKTTNILLDQNFQAKLADFGLSRSFPTGNETHVSTVVAGTPGYLDPEYYRTNWLTEKSDIYSFGIVLLEIITNQPIIQQSREKPHIVEWVSFMIRKGDIRNI
;
A
#
# COMPACT_ATOMS: atom_id res chain seq x y z
N ASN A 1 17.01 4.34 -6.80
CA ASN A 1 16.49 5.52 -7.51
C ASN A 1 15.33 6.20 -6.79
N GLY A 2 15.27 6.23 -5.46
CA GLY A 2 14.15 6.86 -4.73
C GLY A 2 12.92 5.94 -4.60
N ASP A 3 11.86 6.48 -4.00
CA ASP A 3 10.61 5.76 -3.70
C ASP A 3 9.52 5.95 -4.77
N LEU A 4 8.55 5.04 -4.81
CA LEU A 4 7.45 5.04 -5.78
C LEU A 4 6.66 6.36 -5.74
N LYS A 5 6.43 6.96 -4.57
CA LYS A 5 5.72 8.25 -4.45
C LYS A 5 6.41 9.37 -5.21
N GLN A 6 7.74 9.44 -5.13
CA GLN A 6 8.53 10.43 -5.88
C GLN A 6 8.38 10.22 -7.39
N HIS A 7 8.39 8.97 -7.86
CA HIS A 7 8.25 8.63 -9.28
C HIS A 7 6.83 8.85 -9.84
N LEU A 8 5.79 8.61 -9.03
CA LEU A 8 4.40 8.91 -9.39
C LEU A 8 4.16 10.42 -9.58
N SER A 9 4.72 11.23 -8.68
CA SER A 9 4.54 12.68 -8.69
C SER A 9 5.38 13.45 -9.72
N GLY A 10 6.38 12.81 -10.34
CA GLY A 10 7.30 13.47 -11.30
C GLY A 10 8.24 14.51 -10.66
N LYS A 11 8.25 14.66 -9.33
CA LYS A 11 8.96 15.74 -8.61
C LYS A 11 10.50 15.70 -8.71
N ARG A 12 11.09 14.64 -9.28
CA ARG A 12 12.55 14.52 -9.50
C ARG A 12 13.04 15.03 -10.87
N GLY A 13 12.21 15.74 -11.62
CA GLY A 13 12.59 16.19 -12.98
C GLY A 13 12.72 15.03 -13.99
N GLY A 14 12.21 13.85 -13.63
CA GLY A 14 12.08 12.69 -14.51
C GLY A 14 10.66 12.57 -15.06
N PHE A 15 10.51 11.74 -16.11
CA PHE A 15 9.21 11.42 -16.68
C PHE A 15 8.32 10.72 -15.65
N VAL A 16 7.04 11.11 -15.60
CA VAL A 16 6.01 10.37 -14.87
C VAL A 16 6.00 8.92 -15.35
N LEU A 17 5.94 7.97 -14.43
CA LEU A 17 5.93 6.54 -14.76
C LEU A 17 4.85 6.22 -15.81
N SER A 18 5.27 5.55 -16.88
CA SER A 18 4.35 4.98 -17.88
C SER A 18 3.41 3.97 -17.22
N TRP A 19 2.26 3.74 -17.86
CA TRP A 19 1.29 2.76 -17.38
C TRP A 19 1.88 1.35 -17.27
N GLU A 20 2.71 0.94 -18.23
CA GLU A 20 3.41 -0.33 -18.20
C GLU A 20 4.33 -0.47 -16.98
N ASN A 21 5.12 0.58 -16.68
CA ASN A 21 5.98 0.58 -15.50
C ASN A 21 5.17 0.53 -14.20
N ARG A 22 4.06 1.26 -14.13
CA ARG A 22 3.12 1.23 -12.99
C ARG A 22 2.60 -0.18 -12.72
N LEU A 23 2.18 -0.89 -13.77
CA LEU A 23 1.72 -2.28 -13.67
C LEU A 23 2.83 -3.22 -13.20
N ARG A 24 4.03 -3.11 -13.77
CA ARG A 24 5.18 -3.91 -13.36
C ARG A 24 5.54 -3.69 -11.88
N ILE A 25 5.56 -2.44 -11.44
CA ILE A 25 5.81 -2.08 -10.05
C ILE A 25 4.75 -2.67 -9.11
N ALA A 26 3.48 -2.62 -9.50
CA ALA A 26 2.39 -3.22 -8.73
C ALA A 26 2.58 -4.74 -8.60
N VAL A 27 2.95 -5.43 -9.68
CA VAL A 27 3.24 -6.87 -9.68
C VAL A 27 4.45 -7.19 -8.79
N ASP A 28 5.58 -6.52 -8.99
CA ASP A 28 6.79 -6.73 -8.18
C ASP A 28 6.51 -6.52 -6.68
N SER A 29 5.73 -5.48 -6.34
CA SER A 29 5.35 -5.20 -4.95
C SER A 29 4.41 -6.27 -4.38
N ALA A 30 3.47 -6.78 -5.18
CA ALA A 30 2.58 -7.87 -4.79
C ALA A 30 3.34 -9.18 -4.57
N LEU A 31 4.32 -9.51 -5.43
CA LEU A 31 5.19 -10.68 -5.27
C LEU A 31 6.04 -10.56 -4.00
N GLY A 32 6.61 -9.38 -3.73
CA GLY A 32 7.30 -9.12 -2.47
C GLY A 32 6.41 -9.34 -1.25
N LEU A 33 5.16 -8.88 -1.31
CA LEU A 33 4.20 -9.03 -0.21
C LEU A 33 3.75 -10.48 -0.01
N GLU A 34 3.47 -11.19 -1.11
CA GLU A 34 3.14 -12.61 -1.10
C GLU A 34 4.28 -13.46 -0.51
N TYR A 35 5.53 -13.15 -0.84
CA TYR A 35 6.69 -13.80 -0.23
C TYR A 35 6.75 -13.59 1.29
N LEU A 36 6.43 -12.39 1.79
CA LEU A 36 6.38 -12.14 3.23
C LEU A 36 5.28 -12.96 3.93
N HIS A 37 4.10 -13.03 3.32
CA HIS A 37 2.93 -13.70 3.92
C HIS A 37 2.97 -15.22 3.81
N THR A 38 3.57 -15.77 2.76
CA THR A 38 3.47 -17.20 2.43
C THR A 38 4.82 -17.88 2.24
N GLY A 39 5.86 -17.15 1.81
CA GLY A 39 7.20 -17.68 1.58
C GLY A 39 8.10 -17.67 2.83
N CYS A 40 7.85 -16.76 3.77
CA CYS A 40 8.58 -16.69 5.03
C CYS A 40 7.99 -17.64 6.09
N ILE A 41 8.88 -18.27 6.88
CA ILE A 41 8.53 -19.13 8.00
C ILE A 41 9.29 -18.64 9.25
N PRO A 42 8.60 -18.06 10.24
CA PRO A 42 7.17 -17.73 10.25
C PRO A 42 6.78 -16.65 9.23
N PRO A 43 5.48 -16.58 8.82
CA PRO A 43 4.97 -15.48 8.00
C PRO A 43 5.27 -14.10 8.63
N ILE A 44 5.51 -13.10 7.79
CA ILE A 44 5.85 -11.74 8.21
C ILE A 44 4.76 -10.78 7.74
N VAL A 45 4.23 -9.97 8.64
CA VAL A 45 3.35 -8.84 8.31
C VAL A 45 4.17 -7.55 8.39
N HIS A 46 4.18 -6.79 7.31
CA HIS A 46 5.01 -5.60 7.13
C HIS A 46 4.55 -4.42 7.98
N ARG A 47 3.23 -4.20 8.08
CA ARG A 47 2.53 -3.16 8.87
C ARG A 47 2.70 -1.72 8.40
N ASP A 48 3.60 -1.46 7.46
CA ASP A 48 3.82 -0.12 6.89
C ASP A 48 3.95 -0.12 5.36
N ILE A 49 3.04 -0.82 4.68
CA ILE A 49 2.95 -0.81 3.22
C ILE A 49 2.43 0.55 2.75
N LYS A 50 3.25 1.28 1.98
CA LYS A 50 2.93 2.58 1.39
C LYS A 50 3.87 2.91 0.24
N THR A 51 3.51 3.87 -0.59
CA THR A 51 4.30 4.27 -1.77
C THR A 51 5.69 4.82 -1.43
N THR A 52 5.94 5.32 -0.21
CA THR A 52 7.29 5.74 0.22
C THR A 52 8.18 4.58 0.64
N ASN A 53 7.58 3.42 0.95
CA ASN A 53 8.28 2.21 1.38
C ASN A 53 8.41 1.18 0.25
N ILE A 54 8.03 1.57 -0.97
CA ILE A 54 8.29 0.80 -2.20
C ILE A 54 9.39 1.53 -2.95
N LEU A 55 10.59 0.96 -2.95
CA LEU A 55 11.76 1.54 -3.57
C LEU A 55 11.94 1.01 -4.98
N LEU A 56 12.41 1.88 -5.88
CA LEU A 56 12.69 1.52 -7.27
C LEU A 56 14.19 1.52 -7.55
N ASP A 57 14.67 0.47 -8.20
CA ASP A 57 16.05 0.36 -8.65
C ASP A 57 16.26 1.08 -10.00
N GLN A 58 17.39 0.83 -10.69
CA GLN A 58 17.72 1.46 -12.00
C GLN A 58 16.91 0.93 -13.18
N ASN A 59 16.27 -0.23 -13.01
CA ASN A 59 15.44 -0.86 -14.01
C ASN A 59 13.94 -0.66 -13.72
N PHE A 60 13.60 0.17 -12.73
CA PHE A 60 12.25 0.33 -12.17
C PHE A 60 11.65 -0.98 -11.62
N GLN A 61 12.50 -1.89 -11.14
CA GLN A 61 12.01 -3.02 -10.35
C GLN A 61 11.67 -2.55 -8.94
N ALA A 62 10.52 -2.99 -8.44
CA ALA A 62 10.05 -2.59 -7.12
C ALA A 62 10.60 -3.51 -6.03
N LYS A 63 10.92 -2.93 -4.88
CA LYS A 63 11.36 -3.64 -3.67
C LYS A 63 10.65 -3.05 -2.45
N LEU A 64 10.04 -3.92 -1.64
CA LEU A 64 9.53 -3.52 -0.32
C LEU A 64 10.71 -3.14 0.58
N ALA A 65 10.52 -2.08 1.37
CA ALA A 65 11.53 -1.54 2.28
C ALA A 65 10.88 -1.08 3.59
N ASP A 66 11.72 -0.80 4.57
CA ASP A 66 11.33 -0.36 5.92
C ASP A 66 10.49 -1.38 6.70
N PHE A 67 11.19 -2.41 7.16
CA PHE A 67 10.66 -3.46 8.01
C PHE A 67 10.66 -3.09 9.50
N GLY A 68 10.86 -1.81 9.85
CA GLY A 68 11.02 -1.37 11.24
C GLY A 68 9.79 -1.63 12.13
N LEU A 69 8.61 -1.71 11.53
CA LEU A 69 7.37 -2.06 12.22
C LEU A 69 6.97 -3.53 12.09
N SER A 70 7.63 -4.28 11.20
CA SER A 70 7.24 -5.63 10.81
C SER A 70 7.17 -6.59 11.99
N ARG A 71 6.32 -7.60 11.88
CA ARG A 71 6.16 -8.65 12.88
C ARG A 71 6.03 -10.02 12.24
N SER A 72 6.72 -11.00 12.81
CA SER A 72 6.45 -12.41 12.54
C SER A 72 5.13 -12.82 13.18
N PHE A 73 4.35 -13.62 12.46
CA PHE A 73 3.18 -14.29 13.00
C PHE A 73 3.59 -15.54 13.79
N PRO A 74 3.01 -15.80 14.97
CA PRO A 74 3.27 -17.03 15.68
C PRO A 74 2.92 -18.23 14.82
N THR A 75 3.83 -19.22 14.76
CA THR A 75 3.56 -20.50 14.10
C THR A 75 2.62 -21.30 15.00
N GLY A 76 1.31 -21.16 14.79
CA GLY A 76 0.25 -21.81 15.59
C GLY A 76 -1.13 -21.61 14.96
N ASN A 77 -2.20 -21.94 15.69
CA ASN A 77 -3.58 -21.75 15.23
C ASN A 77 -4.11 -20.32 15.45
N GLU A 78 -3.22 -19.35 15.71
CA GLU A 78 -3.64 -17.96 15.93
C GLU A 78 -4.02 -17.31 14.61
N THR A 79 -5.22 -16.75 14.54
CA THR A 79 -5.74 -16.06 13.35
C THR A 79 -5.31 -14.59 13.29
N HIS A 80 -4.75 -14.05 14.37
CA HIS A 80 -4.39 -12.65 14.51
C HIS A 80 -3.32 -12.47 15.60
N VAL A 81 -2.60 -11.34 15.54
CA VAL A 81 -1.68 -10.89 16.60
C VAL A 81 -2.28 -9.68 17.30
N SER A 82 -2.58 -9.81 18.60
CA SER A 82 -2.98 -8.67 19.42
C SER A 82 -1.79 -7.74 19.69
N THR A 83 -1.81 -6.53 19.15
CA THR A 83 -0.68 -5.59 19.25
C THR A 83 -1.12 -4.14 19.16
N VAL A 84 -0.34 -3.24 19.78
CA VAL A 84 -0.55 -1.79 19.65
C VAL A 84 -0.56 -1.40 18.17
N VAL A 85 -1.56 -0.59 17.79
CA VAL A 85 -1.68 -0.04 16.44
C VAL A 85 -0.40 0.71 16.06
N ALA A 86 0.21 0.28 14.95
CA ALA A 86 1.33 0.98 14.33
C ALA A 86 1.16 0.93 12.81
N GLY A 87 1.68 1.95 12.13
CA GLY A 87 1.58 2.12 10.68
C GLY A 87 1.32 3.58 10.34
N THR A 88 1.17 3.87 9.05
CA THR A 88 0.99 5.23 8.56
C THR A 88 -0.50 5.61 8.45
N PRO A 89 -0.94 6.73 9.06
CA PRO A 89 -2.31 7.22 8.89
C PRO A 89 -2.69 7.39 7.41
N GLY A 90 -3.88 6.95 7.05
CA GLY A 90 -4.35 6.91 5.66
C GLY A 90 -4.05 5.59 4.93
N TYR A 91 -3.13 4.75 5.41
CA TYR A 91 -2.94 3.37 4.90
C TYR A 91 -3.48 2.31 5.85
N LEU A 92 -3.75 2.68 7.11
CA LEU A 92 -4.16 1.76 8.16
C LEU A 92 -5.48 1.07 7.86
N ASP A 93 -5.46 -0.25 7.99
CA ASP A 93 -6.64 -1.11 8.00
C ASP A 93 -7.60 -0.68 9.11
N PRO A 94 -8.86 -0.33 8.79
CA PRO A 94 -9.85 0.13 9.76
C PRO A 94 -10.23 -0.97 10.77
N GLU A 95 -10.16 -2.24 10.39
CA GLU A 95 -10.45 -3.34 11.32
C GLU A 95 -9.31 -3.49 12.34
N TYR A 96 -8.06 -3.53 11.87
CA TYR A 96 -6.90 -3.52 12.74
C TYR A 96 -6.90 -2.31 13.68
N TYR A 97 -7.18 -1.11 13.16
CA TYR A 97 -7.25 0.12 13.95
C TYR A 97 -8.28 0.03 15.09
N ARG A 98 -9.42 -0.60 14.84
CA ARG A 98 -10.52 -0.74 15.81
C ARG A 98 -10.29 -1.86 16.83
N THR A 99 -9.69 -2.97 16.41
CA THR A 99 -9.62 -4.21 17.20
C THR A 99 -8.27 -4.44 17.86
N ASN A 100 -7.21 -3.77 17.39
CA ASN A 100 -5.81 -4.11 17.68
C ASN A 100 -5.40 -5.52 17.20
N TRP A 101 -6.21 -6.15 16.35
CA TRP A 101 -5.92 -7.46 15.76
C TRP A 101 -5.21 -7.27 14.44
N LEU A 102 -3.91 -7.48 14.47
CA LEU A 102 -3.11 -7.50 13.26
C LEU A 102 -3.32 -8.83 12.55
N THR A 103 -3.44 -8.80 11.22
CA THR A 103 -3.43 -9.96 10.32
C THR A 103 -2.64 -9.62 9.06
N GLU A 104 -2.36 -10.60 8.21
CA GLU A 104 -1.82 -10.35 6.87
C GLU A 104 -2.77 -9.50 6.02
N LYS A 105 -4.09 -9.54 6.30
CA LYS A 105 -5.09 -8.71 5.63
C LYS A 105 -4.89 -7.22 5.87
N SER A 106 -4.25 -6.85 6.97
CA SER A 106 -3.92 -5.45 7.23
C SER A 106 -2.92 -4.91 6.20
N ASP A 107 -1.93 -5.70 5.80
CA ASP A 107 -1.04 -5.33 4.68
C ASP A 107 -1.78 -5.32 3.34
N ILE A 108 -2.70 -6.26 3.11
CA ILE A 108 -3.51 -6.33 1.88
C ILE A 108 -4.35 -5.05 1.71
N TYR A 109 -4.95 -4.56 2.80
CA TYR A 109 -5.68 -3.30 2.78
C TYR A 109 -4.76 -2.13 2.41
N SER A 110 -3.61 -2.00 3.07
CA SER A 110 -2.63 -0.95 2.78
C SER A 110 -2.09 -1.04 1.35
N PHE A 111 -1.88 -2.25 0.83
CA PHE A 111 -1.50 -2.48 -0.57
C PHE A 111 -2.62 -2.06 -1.55
N GLY A 112 -3.89 -2.29 -1.21
CA GLY A 112 -5.02 -1.77 -1.99
C GLY A 112 -4.97 -0.24 -2.14
N ILE A 113 -4.55 0.48 -1.11
CA ILE A 113 -4.38 1.94 -1.17
C ILE A 113 -3.20 2.32 -2.06
N VAL A 114 -2.08 1.58 -2.01
CA VAL A 114 -0.98 1.75 -2.97
C VAL A 114 -1.47 1.57 -4.41
N LEU A 115 -2.30 0.57 -4.69
CA LEU A 115 -2.88 0.37 -6.03
C LEU A 115 -3.74 1.58 -6.45
N LEU A 116 -4.54 2.14 -5.56
CA LEU A 116 -5.32 3.35 -5.86
C LEU A 116 -4.39 4.54 -6.19
N GLU A 117 -3.31 4.74 -5.45
CA GLU A 117 -2.32 5.78 -5.79
C GLU A 117 -1.66 5.52 -7.16
N ILE A 118 -1.31 4.28 -7.48
CA ILE A 118 -0.73 3.89 -8.78
C ILE A 118 -1.70 4.18 -9.92
N ILE A 119 -2.98 3.85 -9.76
CA ILE A 119 -4.01 3.99 -10.80
C ILE A 119 -4.38 5.46 -10.99
N THR A 120 -4.73 6.14 -9.90
CA THR A 120 -5.33 7.49 -9.94
C THR A 120 -4.27 8.60 -9.99
N ASN A 121 -3.06 8.31 -9.54
CA ASN A 121 -2.01 9.31 -9.27
C ASN A 121 -2.48 10.42 -8.30
N GLN A 122 -3.47 10.15 -7.47
CA GLN A 122 -4.03 11.12 -6.52
C GLN A 122 -3.45 10.94 -5.12
N PRO A 123 -3.38 12.02 -4.32
CA PRO A 123 -2.99 11.89 -2.92
C PRO A 123 -4.04 11.12 -2.11
N ILE A 124 -3.58 10.38 -1.09
CA ILE A 124 -4.41 9.59 -0.16
C ILE A 124 -5.48 10.47 0.51
N ILE A 125 -5.09 11.67 0.92
CA ILE A 125 -5.95 12.65 1.58
C ILE A 125 -5.92 13.94 0.78
N GLN A 126 -7.09 14.37 0.30
CA GLN A 126 -7.29 15.65 -0.37
C GLN A 126 -8.45 16.40 0.29
N GLN A 127 -8.14 17.39 1.12
CA GLN A 127 -9.15 18.13 1.90
C GLN A 127 -10.16 18.90 1.05
N SER A 128 -9.82 19.25 -0.20
CA SER A 128 -10.74 19.93 -1.10
C SER A 128 -11.82 19.03 -1.71
N ARG A 129 -11.77 17.71 -1.50
CA ARG A 129 -12.80 16.77 -1.96
C ARG A 129 -13.92 16.62 -0.95
N GLU A 130 -15.13 16.35 -1.44
CA GLU A 130 -16.26 15.96 -0.60
C GLU A 130 -15.94 14.73 0.27
N LYS A 131 -15.21 13.77 -0.32
CA LYS A 131 -14.65 12.60 0.37
C LYS A 131 -13.13 12.77 0.43
N PRO A 132 -12.55 13.18 1.57
CA PRO A 132 -11.13 13.50 1.65
C PRO A 132 -10.24 12.28 1.42
N HIS A 133 -10.65 11.11 1.92
CA HIS A 133 -9.88 9.87 1.82
C HIS A 133 -10.07 9.22 0.45
N ILE A 134 -8.98 8.76 -0.18
CA ILE A 134 -8.97 8.20 -1.53
C ILE A 134 -9.93 7.02 -1.70
N VAL A 135 -10.03 6.14 -0.70
CA VAL A 135 -10.94 4.97 -0.72
C VAL A 135 -12.40 5.42 -0.78
N GLU A 136 -12.79 6.40 0.03
CA GLU A 136 -14.15 6.92 0.07
C GLU A 136 -14.48 7.67 -1.21
N TRP A 137 -13.53 8.45 -1.73
CA TRP A 137 -13.68 9.18 -2.98
C TRP A 137 -13.84 8.24 -4.17
N VAL A 138 -12.94 7.27 -4.36
CA VAL A 138 -13.03 6.29 -5.46
C VAL A 138 -14.34 5.51 -5.35
N SER A 139 -14.72 5.07 -4.15
CA SER A 139 -15.99 4.38 -3.92
C SER A 139 -17.20 5.23 -4.29
N PHE A 140 -17.17 6.52 -3.95
CA PHE A 140 -18.22 7.48 -4.30
C PHE A 140 -18.33 7.68 -5.81
N MET A 141 -17.20 7.88 -6.50
CA MET A 141 -17.16 8.06 -7.96
C MET A 141 -17.67 6.83 -8.70
N ILE A 142 -17.26 5.63 -8.27
CA ILE A 142 -17.75 4.35 -8.83
C ILE A 142 -19.27 4.22 -8.64
N ARG A 143 -19.79 4.49 -7.43
CA ARG A 143 -21.25 4.41 -7.15
C ARG A 143 -22.06 5.40 -7.98
N LYS A 144 -21.47 6.55 -8.32
CA LYS A 144 -22.08 7.56 -9.21
C LYS A 144 -22.00 7.17 -10.70
N GLY A 145 -21.22 6.15 -11.05
CA GLY A 145 -20.95 5.75 -12.44
C GLY A 145 -19.93 6.65 -13.16
N ASP A 146 -19.17 7.45 -12.41
CA ASP A 146 -18.28 8.48 -12.94
C ASP A 146 -16.80 8.06 -12.92
N ILE A 147 -16.49 6.97 -13.63
CA ILE A 147 -15.15 6.35 -13.62
C ILE A 147 -14.12 7.19 -14.39
N ARG A 148 -14.57 8.02 -15.35
CA ARG A 148 -13.67 8.85 -16.18
C ARG A 148 -13.04 10.01 -15.42
N ASN A 149 -13.61 10.38 -14.28
CA ASN A 149 -13.13 11.46 -13.42
C ASN A 149 -12.37 10.93 -12.18
N ILE A 150 -12.00 9.65 -12.19
CA ILE A 150 -11.10 9.01 -11.22
C ILE A 150 -9.65 9.14 -11.69
#